data_AF-A0A1N7R0S3-F1
#
_entry.id   AF-A0A1N7R0S3-F1
#
_cell.length_a   1.000
_cell.length_b   1.000
_cell.length_c   1.000
_cell.angle_alpha   90.00
_cell.angle_beta   90.00
_cell.angle_gamma   90.00
#
_symmetry.space_group_name_H-M   'P 1'
#
loop_
_entity.id
_entity.type
_entity.pdbx_description
1 polymer ?
#
loop_
_entity_poly.entity_id
_entity_poly.type
_entity_poly.pdbx_seq_one_letter_code
_entity_poly.pdbx_strand_id
1 'polypeptide(L)'
;MFSLHRKKTAVVVSLCALALLSMAAYKPSEQPRKRNLKILPQNISKDSLDRIMRGFNEALGVKCGFCHAPSKEGGRMDFSSDEKHEKETTRMMMTMTNEINKKYFMDDVAPEDSARFANKVTCNTCHRGNTIP
;
A
#
# COMPACT_ATOMS: atom_id res chain seq x y z
N MET A 1 -11.83 49.13 37.80
CA MET A 1 -11.22 48.91 36.46
C MET A 1 -10.19 47.76 36.42
N PHE A 2 -9.42 47.49 37.49
CA PHE A 2 -8.36 46.45 37.53
C PHE A 2 -8.83 44.97 37.44
N SER A 3 -9.99 44.61 37.99
CA SER A 3 -10.49 43.22 37.97
C SER A 3 -10.86 42.72 36.56
N LEU A 4 -11.29 43.63 35.68
CA LEU A 4 -11.67 43.29 34.30
C LEU A 4 -10.43 42.93 33.45
N HIS A 5 -9.31 43.62 33.66
CA HIS A 5 -8.05 43.30 32.98
C HIS A 5 -7.49 41.93 33.42
N ARG A 6 -7.59 41.59 34.70
CA ARG A 6 -7.14 40.29 35.23
C ARG A 6 -7.93 39.10 34.68
N LYS A 7 -9.24 39.30 34.43
CA LYS A 7 -10.09 38.27 33.78
C LYS A 7 -9.78 38.14 32.29
N LYS A 8 -9.53 39.25 31.59
CA LYS A 8 -9.14 39.25 30.17
C LYS A 8 -7.77 38.58 29.96
N THR A 9 -6.78 38.87 30.81
CA THR A 9 -5.46 38.21 30.73
C THR A 9 -5.54 36.71 31.01
N ALA A 10 -6.34 36.28 32.00
CA ALA A 10 -6.55 34.86 32.29
C ALA A 10 -7.20 34.08 31.13
N VAL A 11 -8.16 34.70 30.43
CA VAL A 11 -8.81 34.10 29.26
C VAL A 11 -7.84 33.98 28.08
N VAL A 12 -7.04 35.01 27.82
CA VAL A 12 -6.04 34.99 26.74
C VAL A 12 -4.97 33.92 26.99
N VAL A 13 -4.47 33.82 28.23
CA VAL A 13 -3.49 32.78 28.60
C VAL A 13 -4.06 31.37 28.44
N SER A 14 -5.33 31.16 28.81
CA SER A 14 -5.99 29.86 28.64
C SER A 14 -6.19 29.48 27.16
N LEU A 15 -6.56 30.45 26.31
CA LEU A 15 -6.68 30.25 24.87
C LEU A 15 -5.33 29.96 24.21
N CYS A 16 -4.26 30.66 24.61
CA CYS A 16 -2.91 30.37 24.14
C CYS A 16 -2.43 28.98 24.59
N ALA A 17 -2.71 28.58 25.84
CA ALA A 17 -2.37 27.25 26.33
C ALA A 17 -3.10 26.13 25.55
N LEU A 18 -4.38 26.32 25.23
CA LEU A 18 -5.17 25.39 24.42
C LEU A 18 -4.65 25.30 22.98
N ALA A 19 -4.25 26.40 22.37
CA ALA A 19 -3.67 26.43 21.02
C ALA A 19 -2.29 25.74 20.96
N LEU A 20 -1.49 25.84 22.01
CA LEU A 20 -0.20 25.15 22.12
C LEU A 20 -0.37 23.63 22.30
N LEU A 21 -1.39 23.21 23.07
CA LEU A 21 -1.73 21.80 23.27
C LEU A 21 -2.21 21.13 21.96
N SER A 22 -2.99 21.84 21.14
CA SER A 22 -3.48 21.29 19.87
C SER A 22 -2.37 21.15 18.81
N MET A 23 -1.37 22.03 18.80
CA MET A 23 -0.18 21.87 17.95
C MET A 23 0.71 20.69 18.38
N ALA A 24 0.84 20.43 19.69
CA ALA A 24 1.61 19.29 20.19
C ALA A 24 0.96 17.92 19.84
N ALA A 25 -0.37 17.89 19.64
CA ALA A 25 -1.10 16.71 19.22
C ALA A 25 -1.10 16.48 17.69
N TYR A 26 -0.59 17.43 16.89
CA TYR A 26 -0.49 17.28 15.44
C TYR A 26 0.62 16.29 15.10
N LYS A 27 0.25 15.03 14.85
CA LYS A 27 1.13 14.06 14.20
C LYS A 27 1.05 14.26 12.69
N PRO A 28 2.14 14.69 12.02
CA PRO A 28 2.18 14.69 10.56
C PRO A 28 1.87 13.27 10.05
N SER A 29 1.10 13.16 8.97
CA SER A 29 0.88 11.88 8.30
C SER A 29 2.24 11.23 8.01
N GLU A 30 2.40 9.93 8.31
CA GLU A 30 3.63 9.19 7.99
C GLU A 30 4.10 9.58 6.58
N GLN A 31 5.35 10.06 6.48
CA GLN A 31 6.00 10.35 5.21
C GLN A 31 5.68 9.23 4.22
N PRO A 32 5.20 9.53 2.98
CA PRO A 32 4.82 8.49 2.05
C PRO A 32 6.02 7.56 1.85
N ARG A 33 5.90 6.32 2.33
CA ARG A 33 6.94 5.29 2.13
C ARG A 33 7.35 5.35 0.67
N LYS A 34 8.65 5.52 0.41
CA LYS A 34 9.19 5.62 -0.96
C LYS A 34 8.62 4.44 -1.77
N ARG A 35 7.78 4.74 -2.77
CA ARG A 35 7.11 3.73 -3.60
C ARG A 35 7.91 3.55 -4.88
N ASN A 36 8.10 2.30 -5.30
CA ASN A 36 8.69 1.94 -6.59
C ASN A 36 7.73 1.00 -7.34
N LEU A 37 6.54 1.53 -7.62
CA LEU A 37 5.51 0.84 -8.39
C LEU A 37 5.84 1.04 -9.87
N LYS A 38 6.03 -0.05 -10.63
CA LYS A 38 6.27 0.01 -12.09
C LYS A 38 5.04 -0.41 -12.91
N ILE A 39 4.29 -1.39 -12.40
CA ILE A 39 3.11 -1.96 -13.06
C ILE A 39 1.80 -1.45 -12.43
N LEU A 40 1.78 -1.25 -11.11
CA LEU A 40 0.59 -0.77 -10.39
C LEU A 40 0.46 0.76 -10.45
N PRO A 41 -0.77 1.31 -10.36
CA PRO A 41 -1.00 2.75 -10.30
C PRO A 41 -0.25 3.42 -9.14
N GLN A 42 0.38 4.56 -9.39
CA GLN A 42 1.13 5.30 -8.36
C GLN A 42 0.22 5.78 -7.20
N ASN A 43 -1.01 6.14 -7.55
CA ASN A 43 -2.03 6.65 -6.63
C ASN A 43 -2.86 5.55 -5.95
N ILE A 44 -2.49 4.27 -6.07
CA ILE A 44 -3.19 3.18 -5.39
C ILE A 44 -3.25 3.41 -3.87
N SER A 45 -4.41 3.11 -3.26
CA SER A 45 -4.56 3.19 -1.81
C SER A 45 -3.67 2.16 -1.12
N LYS A 46 -3.30 2.43 0.14
CA LYS A 46 -2.50 1.49 0.92
C LYS A 46 -3.19 0.14 1.07
N ASP A 47 -4.48 0.13 1.36
CA ASP A 47 -5.23 -1.11 1.59
C ASP A 47 -5.34 -1.95 0.32
N SER A 48 -5.55 -1.33 -0.83
CA SER A 48 -5.58 -2.05 -2.12
C SER A 48 -4.21 -2.62 -2.47
N LEU A 49 -3.14 -1.86 -2.25
CA LEU A 49 -1.77 -2.36 -2.45
C LEU A 49 -1.47 -3.55 -1.53
N ASP A 50 -1.79 -3.43 -0.24
CA ASP A 50 -1.57 -4.50 0.73
C ASP A 50 -2.38 -5.77 0.40
N ARG A 51 -3.61 -5.61 -0.12
CA ARG A 51 -4.43 -6.75 -0.60
C ARG A 51 -3.76 -7.47 -1.77
N ILE A 52 -3.25 -6.73 -2.76
CA ILE A 52 -2.53 -7.31 -3.90
C ILE A 52 -1.30 -8.09 -3.43
N MET A 53 -0.49 -7.50 -2.53
CA MET A 53 0.72 -8.15 -2.01
C MET A 53 0.41 -9.43 -1.22
N ARG A 54 -0.68 -9.44 -0.43
CA ARG A 54 -1.14 -10.67 0.23
C ARG A 54 -1.62 -11.72 -0.77
N GLY A 55 -2.30 -11.31 -1.84
CA GLY A 55 -2.70 -12.21 -2.92
C GLY A 55 -1.50 -12.91 -3.58
N PHE A 56 -0.37 -12.21 -3.75
CA PHE A 56 0.86 -12.85 -4.23
C PHE A 56 1.42 -13.87 -3.23
N ASN A 57 1.45 -13.52 -1.94
CA ASN A 57 1.90 -14.45 -0.90
C ASN A 57 1.06 -15.74 -0.89
N GLU A 58 -0.26 -15.61 -1.00
CA GLU A 58 -1.19 -16.75 -1.02
C GLU A 58 -1.01 -17.59 -2.29
N ALA A 59 -0.95 -16.97 -3.46
CA ALA A 59 -0.83 -17.69 -4.73
C ALA A 59 0.49 -18.46 -4.87
N LEU A 60 1.58 -17.94 -4.32
CA LEU A 60 2.92 -18.56 -4.40
C LEU A 60 3.31 -19.37 -3.15
N GLY A 61 2.53 -19.29 -2.07
CA GLY A 61 2.85 -19.95 -0.80
C GLY A 61 4.03 -19.33 -0.04
N VAL A 62 4.27 -18.02 -0.21
CA VAL A 62 5.45 -17.33 0.32
C VAL A 62 5.10 -16.22 1.32
N LYS A 63 6.13 -15.62 1.91
CA LYS A 63 6.03 -14.42 2.76
C LYS A 63 6.76 -13.25 2.11
N CYS A 64 6.53 -12.04 2.63
CA CYS A 64 7.05 -10.80 2.06
C CYS A 64 8.56 -10.81 1.78
N GLY A 65 9.38 -11.43 2.65
CA GLY A 65 10.83 -11.52 2.49
C GLY A 65 11.29 -12.39 1.30
N PHE A 66 10.37 -13.12 0.67
CA PHE A 66 10.65 -13.83 -0.59
C PHE A 66 10.94 -12.84 -1.72
N CYS A 67 10.15 -11.77 -1.86
CA CYS A 67 10.38 -10.76 -2.90
C CYS A 67 11.01 -9.47 -2.39
N HIS A 68 10.86 -9.12 -1.11
CA HIS A 68 11.33 -7.85 -0.57
C HIS A 68 12.63 -8.00 0.22
N ALA A 69 13.56 -7.08 0.00
CA ALA A 69 14.84 -7.03 0.70
C ALA A 69 14.67 -6.46 2.13
N PRO A 70 15.53 -6.85 3.08
CA PRO A 70 15.63 -6.16 4.36
C PRO A 70 16.13 -4.72 4.16
N SER A 71 15.71 -3.80 5.04
CA SER A 71 16.24 -2.44 5.08
C SER A 71 17.70 -2.45 5.54
N LYS A 72 18.53 -1.63 4.89
CA LYS A 72 19.93 -1.38 5.28
C LYS A 72 20.04 -0.65 6.63
N GLU A 73 18.99 0.03 7.04
CA GLU A 73 18.91 0.82 8.28
C GLU A 73 18.36 0.00 9.47
N GLY A 74 18.03 -1.29 9.24
CA GLY A 74 17.66 -2.25 10.28
C GLY A 74 16.16 -2.36 10.60
N GLY A 75 15.77 -3.52 11.14
CA GLY A 75 14.48 -3.81 11.77
C GLY A 75 13.23 -3.83 10.89
N ARG A 76 13.32 -3.49 9.60
CA ARG A 76 12.17 -3.43 8.67
C ARG A 76 12.56 -3.93 7.27
N MET A 77 11.58 -4.23 6.43
CA MET A 77 11.81 -4.50 5.00
C MET A 77 11.87 -3.20 4.19
N ASP A 78 12.72 -3.16 3.17
CA ASP A 78 12.68 -2.16 2.11
C ASP A 78 11.81 -2.66 0.95
N PHE A 79 10.54 -2.27 0.98
CA PHE A 79 9.56 -2.63 -0.05
C PHE A 79 9.86 -1.97 -1.42
N SER A 80 10.69 -0.93 -1.44
CA SER A 80 11.01 -0.15 -2.63
C SER A 80 12.21 -0.72 -3.39
N SER A 81 13.13 -1.40 -2.68
CA SER A 81 14.34 -2.02 -3.23
C SER A 81 14.03 -3.07 -4.30
N ASP A 82 14.85 -3.07 -5.36
CA ASP A 82 14.83 -4.03 -6.46
C ASP A 82 16.00 -5.03 -6.36
N GLU A 83 16.63 -5.14 -5.18
CA GLU A 83 17.80 -6.00 -4.93
C GLU A 83 17.51 -7.49 -5.11
N LYS A 84 16.27 -7.93 -4.84
CA LYS A 84 15.84 -9.32 -5.02
C LYS A 84 15.26 -9.54 -6.41
N HIS A 85 15.81 -10.51 -7.15
CA HIS A 85 15.38 -10.82 -8.51
C HIS A 85 13.90 -11.24 -8.58
N GLU A 86 13.39 -11.93 -7.57
CA GLU A 86 12.01 -12.41 -7.50
C GLU A 86 10.98 -11.29 -7.64
N LYS A 87 11.33 -10.06 -7.21
CA LYS A 87 10.48 -8.88 -7.39
C LYS A 87 10.36 -8.49 -8.86
N GLU A 88 11.47 -8.55 -9.60
CA GLU A 88 11.46 -8.28 -11.04
C GLU A 88 10.74 -9.40 -11.80
N THR A 89 10.96 -10.67 -11.42
CA THR A 89 10.18 -11.80 -11.94
C THR A 89 8.68 -11.59 -11.71
N THR A 90 8.28 -11.16 -10.51
CA THR A 90 6.88 -10.87 -10.20
C THR A 90 6.31 -9.80 -11.12
N ARG A 91 7.06 -8.74 -11.44
CA ARG A 91 6.63 -7.71 -12.40
C ARG A 91 6.42 -8.28 -13.80
N MET A 92 7.34 -9.11 -14.28
CA MET A 92 7.18 -9.79 -15.56
C MET A 92 5.92 -10.66 -15.59
N MET A 93 5.67 -11.41 -14.51
CA MET A 93 4.47 -12.25 -14.38
C MET A 93 3.18 -11.43 -14.30
N MET A 94 3.20 -10.26 -13.67
CA MET A 94 2.07 -9.33 -13.67
C MET A 94 1.76 -8.84 -15.08
N THR A 95 2.78 -8.42 -15.84
CA THR A 95 2.61 -8.00 -17.24
C THR A 95 2.03 -9.14 -18.08
N MET A 96 2.61 -10.35 -18.00
CA MET A 96 2.11 -11.53 -18.70
C MET A 96 0.65 -11.84 -18.35
N THR A 97 0.29 -11.81 -17.07
CA THR A 97 -1.08 -12.09 -16.61
C THR A 97 -2.06 -11.04 -17.14
N ASN A 98 -1.67 -9.76 -17.12
CA ASN A 98 -2.48 -8.68 -17.68
C ASN A 98 -2.67 -8.85 -19.19
N GLU A 99 -1.63 -9.22 -19.92
CA GLU A 99 -1.69 -9.46 -21.36
C GLU A 99 -2.59 -10.65 -21.72
N ILE A 100 -2.46 -11.77 -21.00
CA ILE A 100 -3.33 -12.94 -21.17
C ILE A 100 -4.79 -12.55 -20.94
N ASN A 101 -5.07 -11.87 -19.83
CA ASN A 101 -6.44 -11.47 -19.48
C ASN A 101 -7.02 -10.49 -20.49
N LYS A 102 -6.25 -9.48 -20.90
CA LYS A 102 -6.67 -8.52 -21.92
C LYS A 102 -6.96 -9.20 -23.25
N LYS A 103 -6.09 -10.10 -23.69
CA LYS A 103 -6.16 -10.74 -25.01
C LYS A 103 -7.24 -11.81 -25.11
N TYR A 104 -7.42 -12.61 -24.07
CA TYR A 104 -8.25 -13.82 -24.12
C TYR A 104 -9.50 -13.77 -23.25
N PHE A 105 -9.57 -12.87 -22.27
CA PHE A 105 -10.63 -12.86 -21.26
C PHE A 105 -11.43 -11.54 -21.19
N MET A 106 -11.25 -10.64 -22.17
CA MET A 106 -11.99 -9.37 -22.35
C MET A 106 -12.00 -8.47 -21.09
N ASP A 107 -11.22 -7.39 -21.10
CA ASP A 107 -11.13 -6.47 -19.95
C ASP A 107 -12.33 -5.51 -19.79
N ASP A 108 -13.26 -5.46 -20.76
CA ASP A 108 -14.29 -4.42 -20.85
C ASP A 108 -15.64 -4.76 -20.20
N VAL A 109 -15.72 -5.78 -19.35
CA VAL A 109 -16.99 -6.17 -18.73
C VAL A 109 -17.23 -5.37 -17.45
N ALA A 110 -18.36 -4.65 -17.41
CA ALA A 110 -18.78 -3.86 -16.26
C ALA A 110 -18.82 -4.70 -14.95
N PRO A 111 -18.55 -4.09 -13.78
CA PRO A 111 -18.44 -4.79 -12.48
C PRO A 111 -19.67 -5.60 -12.06
N GLU A 112 -20.81 -5.37 -12.70
CA GLU A 112 -22.11 -5.94 -12.39
C GLU A 112 -22.28 -7.40 -12.84
N ASP A 113 -21.46 -7.88 -13.79
CA ASP A 113 -21.46 -9.28 -14.26
C ASP A 113 -20.36 -10.11 -13.56
N SER A 114 -20.51 -10.28 -12.24
CA SER A 114 -19.60 -11.06 -11.38
C SER A 114 -19.30 -12.49 -11.87
N ALA A 115 -20.20 -13.10 -12.65
CA ALA A 115 -20.00 -14.42 -13.25
C ALA A 115 -18.90 -14.47 -14.31
N ARG A 116 -18.55 -13.33 -14.95
CA ARG A 116 -17.45 -13.26 -15.95
C ARG A 116 -16.08 -13.00 -15.35
N PHE A 117 -16.01 -12.49 -14.11
CA PHE A 117 -14.74 -12.42 -13.36
C PHE A 117 -14.18 -13.82 -13.03
N ALA A 118 -15.02 -14.86 -13.05
CA ALA A 118 -14.64 -16.25 -12.80
C ALA A 118 -13.69 -16.84 -13.87
N ASN A 119 -13.52 -16.18 -15.02
CA ASN A 119 -12.72 -16.73 -16.12
C ASN A 119 -11.32 -16.12 -16.25
N LYS A 120 -10.92 -15.14 -15.43
CA LYS A 120 -9.58 -14.53 -15.56
C LYS A 120 -8.48 -15.43 -15.01
N VAL A 121 -7.34 -15.46 -15.69
CA VAL A 121 -6.13 -16.08 -15.18
C VAL A 121 -5.58 -15.21 -14.05
N THR A 122 -5.33 -15.85 -12.92
CA THR A 122 -4.60 -15.29 -11.77
C THR A 122 -3.30 -16.04 -11.54
N CYS A 123 -2.42 -15.51 -10.69
CA CYS A 123 -1.21 -16.22 -10.25
C CYS A 123 -1.52 -17.62 -9.71
N ASN A 124 -2.64 -17.77 -8.98
CA ASN A 124 -3.05 -19.03 -8.37
C ASN A 124 -3.50 -20.10 -9.40
N THR A 125 -3.88 -19.70 -10.61
CA THR A 125 -4.25 -20.62 -11.70
C THR A 125 -3.13 -21.63 -11.95
N CYS A 126 -1.89 -21.13 -11.98
CA CYS A 126 -0.68 -21.90 -12.22
C CYS A 126 0.02 -22.27 -10.90
N HIS A 127 0.35 -21.28 -10.07
CA HIS A 127 1.22 -21.49 -8.91
C HIS A 127 0.60 -22.37 -7.82
N ARG A 128 -0.72 -22.26 -7.58
CA ARG A 128 -1.46 -23.11 -6.63
C ARG A 128 -0.77 -23.27 -5.26
N GLY A 129 -0.22 -22.17 -4.73
CA GLY A 129 0.50 -22.15 -3.45
C GLY A 129 1.96 -22.58 -3.53
N ASN A 130 2.56 -22.68 -4.72
CA ASN A 130 3.97 -23.03 -4.92
C ASN A 130 4.70 -21.98 -5.76
N THR A 131 5.98 -21.74 -5.47
CA THR A 131 6.80 -20.80 -6.24
C THR A 131 7.12 -21.30 -7.65
N ILE A 132 7.10 -22.61 -7.85
CA ILE A 132 7.28 -23.28 -9.13
C ILE A 132 5.97 -24.01 -9.45
N PRO A 133 5.23 -23.59 -10.49
CA PRO A 133 3.99 -24.24 -10.94
C PRO A 133 4.14 -25.70 -11.38
#